data_AF-A0A5N6SQW8-F1
#
_entry.id   AF-A0A5N6SQW8-F1
#
_cell.length_a   1.000
_cell.length_b   1.000
_cell.length_c   1.000
_cell.angle_alpha   90.00
_cell.angle_beta   90.00
_cell.angle_gamma   90.00
#
_symmetry.space_group_name_H-M   'P 1'
#
loop_
_entity.id
_entity.type
_entity.pdbx_description
1 polymer ?
#
loop_
_entity_poly.entity_id
_entity_poly.type
_entity_poly.pdbx_seq_one_letter_code
_entity_poly.pdbx_strand_id
1 'polypeptide(L)'
;MTNKSIATIHIPTFQKEYNLFWSIPQATSLSWLAYLYAILTLSITIQQRLGEPLSVYLGDSGDIISTFRKRAAQCLVQSNYTQPGKFKVEALFYYTLGEFHRSNDAQVSVSFLLGITIRLAMRTGYHRDPGHFPSISVYEGEMRRRVWATMRQLDTLISFQVGLPRTIQDWQDDVELPRNICDEDFNEGTTHLPPSRPESELTTASYIRAKSRIMGVFGKVSDLAYSREAVTYDEILEIDRRLEEAYGLVPFNFRIRPVDQSFADPSDLILRRYTLEILYQKARCVLHRRYLGEVHSNLRYAYSRWVCMSASKEILRHQADLHHETQPGGILYRDRQFPNSLQYADYLLAAMIICLELSYDPPGEPIMNSDVTVVIKGREDLLTSLEISHQIFEQIRRRSMDAQKAYAALTIMLRRVKKGGMSTAEPIKGLAAGNSDDRLVDTHTALPPSYENLSAVNAPYSVATSSERLGLDVVEPSFTSLDVIEGMLDAPSNLDWHLWDEQVQRPTQPSRNNNLWYPDPAFSGIVDSNSQ
;
A
#
# COMPACT_ATOMS: atom_id res chain seq x y z
N MET A 1 -10.89 -9.26 -21.58
CA MET A 1 -9.42 -9.39 -21.33
C MET A 1 -8.67 -8.18 -21.88
N THR A 2 -8.99 -6.96 -21.43
CA THR A 2 -8.35 -5.71 -21.92
C THR A 2 -7.26 -5.18 -20.99
N ASN A 3 -6.99 -5.86 -19.87
CA ASN A 3 -5.81 -5.53 -19.08
C ASN A 3 -4.59 -6.27 -19.65
N LYS A 4 -3.83 -5.62 -20.53
CA LYS A 4 -2.54 -6.08 -21.09
C LYS A 4 -1.43 -6.22 -20.02
N SER A 5 -1.77 -6.38 -18.74
CA SER A 5 -0.85 -6.14 -17.60
C SER A 5 -0.69 -7.32 -16.67
N ILE A 6 -0.79 -8.55 -17.16
CA ILE A 6 -0.44 -9.70 -16.33
C ILE A 6 0.67 -10.48 -16.99
N ALA A 7 1.92 -10.00 -16.79
CA ALA A 7 3.13 -10.68 -17.24
C ALA A 7 3.27 -12.11 -16.70
N THR A 8 2.51 -12.45 -15.65
CA THR A 8 2.49 -13.79 -15.04
C THR A 8 1.67 -14.82 -15.83
N ILE A 9 0.91 -14.41 -16.86
CA ILE A 9 0.29 -15.34 -17.83
C ILE A 9 1.06 -15.26 -19.14
N HIS A 10 1.52 -16.41 -19.63
CA HIS A 10 1.97 -16.52 -21.00
C HIS A 10 0.77 -16.66 -21.93
N ILE A 11 0.39 -15.59 -22.63
CA ILE A 11 -0.88 -15.54 -23.38
C ILE A 11 -0.99 -16.65 -24.44
N PRO A 12 0.04 -16.91 -25.28
CA PRO A 12 -0.04 -17.97 -26.29
C PRO A 12 -0.28 -19.35 -25.69
N THR A 13 0.39 -19.67 -24.57
CA THR A 13 0.22 -20.96 -23.89
C THR A 13 -1.14 -21.08 -23.23
N PHE A 14 -1.58 -20.04 -22.51
CA PHE A 14 -2.89 -20.05 -21.88
C PHE A 14 -4.01 -20.27 -22.91
N GLN A 15 -3.90 -19.65 -24.09
CA GLN A 15 -4.89 -19.82 -25.15
C GLN A 15 -4.91 -21.25 -25.72
N LYS A 16 -3.74 -21.89 -25.87
CA LYS A 16 -3.66 -23.32 -26.24
C LYS A 16 -4.33 -24.21 -25.19
N GLU A 17 -4.03 -23.99 -23.92
CA GLU A 17 -4.61 -24.77 -22.81
C GLU A 17 -6.13 -24.57 -22.71
N TYR A 18 -6.60 -23.33 -22.92
CA TYR A 18 -8.02 -23.00 -22.97
C TYR A 18 -8.76 -23.69 -24.12
N ASN A 19 -8.17 -23.71 -25.31
CA ASN A 19 -8.74 -24.43 -26.47
C ASN A 19 -8.77 -25.95 -26.23
N LEU A 20 -7.74 -26.50 -25.58
CA LEU A 20 -7.69 -27.91 -25.21
C LEU A 20 -8.79 -28.26 -24.21
N PHE A 21 -9.03 -27.42 -23.21
CA PHE A 21 -10.14 -27.59 -22.26
C PHE A 21 -11.49 -27.72 -22.98
N TRP A 22 -11.78 -26.85 -23.96
CA TRP A 22 -13.03 -26.95 -24.72
C TRP A 22 -13.11 -28.18 -25.62
N SER A 23 -11.96 -28.65 -26.09
CA SER A 23 -11.89 -29.85 -26.93
C SER A 23 -12.08 -31.13 -26.11
N ILE A 24 -11.53 -31.19 -24.90
CA ILE A 24 -11.55 -32.38 -24.03
C ILE A 24 -11.79 -31.99 -22.56
N PRO A 25 -13.01 -31.55 -22.18
CA PRO A 25 -13.27 -31.03 -20.84
C PRO A 25 -12.95 -32.02 -19.71
N GLN A 26 -13.21 -33.30 -19.94
CA GLN A 26 -13.06 -34.37 -18.94
C GLN A 26 -11.59 -34.68 -18.58
N ALA A 27 -10.63 -34.29 -19.41
CA ALA A 27 -9.20 -34.48 -19.14
C ALA A 27 -8.60 -33.37 -18.26
N THR A 28 -9.39 -32.36 -17.92
CA THR A 28 -8.90 -31.14 -17.27
C THR A 28 -8.71 -31.35 -15.77
N SER A 29 -7.56 -30.94 -15.25
CA SER A 29 -7.28 -31.03 -13.83
C SER A 29 -8.08 -30.01 -13.02
N LEU A 30 -8.44 -30.36 -11.78
CA LEU A 30 -9.09 -29.43 -10.86
C LEU A 30 -8.24 -28.17 -10.60
N SER A 31 -6.92 -28.30 -10.55
CA SER A 31 -6.03 -27.14 -10.36
C SER A 31 -6.07 -26.17 -11.55
N TRP A 32 -6.22 -26.66 -12.79
CA TRP A 32 -6.41 -25.79 -13.95
C TRP A 32 -7.79 -25.11 -13.93
N LEU A 33 -8.86 -25.84 -13.55
CA LEU A 33 -10.18 -25.24 -13.38
C LEU A 33 -10.16 -24.15 -12.31
N ALA A 34 -9.46 -24.38 -11.19
CA ALA A 34 -9.26 -23.37 -10.16
C ALA A 34 -8.60 -22.11 -10.72
N TYR A 35 -7.54 -22.30 -11.51
CA TYR A 35 -6.81 -21.21 -12.15
C TYR A 35 -7.71 -20.41 -13.10
N LEU A 36 -8.45 -21.10 -13.98
CA LEU A 36 -9.40 -20.46 -14.90
C LEU A 36 -10.49 -19.67 -14.14
N TYR A 37 -11.13 -20.28 -13.15
CA TYR A 37 -12.17 -19.60 -12.36
C TYR A 37 -11.61 -18.39 -11.60
N ALA A 38 -10.38 -18.46 -11.10
CA ALA A 38 -9.73 -17.32 -10.45
C ALA A 38 -9.46 -16.17 -11.44
N ILE A 39 -8.95 -16.46 -12.64
CA ILE A 39 -8.77 -15.46 -13.71
C ILE A 39 -10.10 -14.81 -14.09
N LEU A 40 -11.16 -15.61 -14.26
CA LEU A 40 -12.49 -15.10 -14.60
C LEU A 40 -13.05 -14.22 -13.48
N THR A 41 -12.92 -14.64 -12.23
CA THR A 41 -13.33 -13.86 -11.06
C THR A 41 -12.62 -12.50 -11.03
N LEU A 42 -11.29 -12.49 -11.19
CA LEU A 42 -10.51 -11.25 -11.24
C LEU A 42 -10.93 -10.37 -12.42
N SER A 43 -11.11 -10.95 -13.61
CA SER A 43 -11.49 -10.22 -14.82
C SER A 43 -12.83 -9.51 -14.67
N ILE A 44 -13.84 -10.21 -14.15
CA ILE A 44 -15.19 -9.66 -13.94
C ILE A 44 -15.17 -8.63 -12.80
N THR A 45 -14.39 -8.86 -11.74
CA THR A 45 -14.23 -7.89 -10.63
C THR A 45 -13.61 -6.58 -11.14
N ILE A 46 -12.58 -6.66 -11.99
CA ILE A 46 -11.99 -5.48 -12.63
C ILE A 46 -13.02 -4.79 -13.53
N GLN A 47 -13.75 -5.53 -14.36
CA GLN A 47 -14.77 -4.95 -15.24
C GLN A 47 -15.88 -4.24 -14.46
N GLN A 48 -16.38 -4.86 -13.38
CA GLN A 48 -17.39 -4.27 -12.50
C GLN A 48 -16.88 -2.97 -11.87
N ARG A 49 -15.60 -2.92 -11.47
CA ARG A 49 -14.97 -1.66 -11.04
C ARG A 49 -15.00 -0.62 -12.15
N LEU A 50 -14.57 -0.95 -13.36
CA LEU A 50 -14.60 -0.02 -14.49
C LEU A 50 -16.02 0.50 -14.82
N GLY A 51 -17.07 -0.07 -14.21
CA GLY A 51 -18.46 0.33 -14.39
C GLY A 51 -18.95 0.01 -15.81
N GLU A 52 -18.28 -0.91 -16.49
CA GLU A 52 -18.70 -1.40 -17.79
C GLU A 52 -19.76 -2.48 -17.57
N PRO A 53 -20.92 -2.40 -18.23
CA PRO A 53 -21.93 -3.44 -18.12
C PRO A 53 -21.35 -4.75 -18.65
N LEU A 54 -21.55 -5.83 -17.89
CA LEU A 54 -21.31 -7.17 -18.43
C LEU A 54 -22.27 -7.44 -19.59
N SER A 55 -21.83 -8.31 -20.49
CA SER A 55 -22.68 -8.78 -21.58
C SER A 55 -24.02 -9.27 -21.03
N VAL A 56 -25.12 -8.90 -21.67
CA VAL A 56 -26.50 -9.19 -21.23
C VAL A 56 -26.71 -10.70 -20.97
N TYR A 57 -25.95 -11.55 -21.66
CA TYR A 57 -26.01 -13.01 -21.51
C TYR A 57 -25.45 -13.56 -20.19
N LEU A 58 -24.71 -12.76 -19.42
CA LEU A 58 -24.01 -13.22 -18.22
C LEU A 58 -24.86 -13.12 -16.95
N GLY A 59 -25.93 -12.31 -16.92
CA GLY A 59 -26.77 -12.11 -15.73
C GLY A 59 -26.16 -11.12 -14.73
N ASP A 60 -26.49 -11.25 -13.44
CA ASP A 60 -25.98 -10.35 -12.40
C ASP A 60 -24.49 -10.58 -12.12
N SER A 61 -23.70 -9.50 -12.23
CA SER A 61 -22.24 -9.53 -12.05
C SER A 61 -21.79 -10.08 -10.69
N GLY A 62 -22.51 -9.74 -9.62
CA GLY A 62 -22.15 -10.13 -8.26
C GLY A 62 -22.36 -11.62 -8.03
N ASP A 63 -23.45 -12.18 -8.55
CA ASP A 63 -23.76 -13.61 -8.43
C ASP A 63 -22.77 -14.48 -9.22
N ILE A 64 -22.33 -14.02 -10.40
CA ILE A 64 -21.29 -14.72 -11.19
C ILE A 64 -19.95 -14.69 -10.47
N ILE A 65 -19.51 -13.52 -9.99
CA ILE A 65 -18.26 -13.38 -9.23
C ILE A 65 -18.29 -14.32 -8.03
N SER A 66 -19.38 -14.31 -7.26
CA SER A 66 -19.56 -15.19 -6.10
C SER A 66 -19.46 -16.67 -6.50
N THR A 67 -20.11 -17.04 -7.60
CA THR A 67 -20.10 -18.42 -8.11
C THR A 67 -18.70 -18.85 -8.54
N PHE A 68 -18.02 -18.09 -9.42
CA PHE A 68 -16.68 -18.44 -9.91
C PHE A 68 -15.65 -18.44 -8.79
N ARG A 69 -15.70 -17.47 -7.87
CA ARG A 69 -14.87 -17.45 -6.67
C ARG A 69 -15.05 -18.71 -5.83
N LYS A 70 -16.31 -19.12 -5.58
CA LYS A 70 -16.62 -20.35 -4.85
C LYS A 70 -16.08 -21.59 -5.58
N ARG A 71 -16.23 -21.66 -6.91
CA ARG A 71 -15.69 -22.77 -7.72
C ARG A 71 -14.17 -22.81 -7.69
N ALA A 72 -13.49 -21.66 -7.77
CA ALA A 72 -12.03 -21.58 -7.65
C ALA A 72 -11.56 -22.15 -6.30
N ALA A 73 -12.17 -21.73 -5.19
CA ALA A 73 -11.85 -22.23 -3.85
C ALA A 73 -12.12 -23.74 -3.71
N GLN A 74 -13.26 -24.23 -4.20
CA GLN A 74 -13.59 -25.66 -4.17
C GLN A 74 -12.56 -26.49 -4.95
N CYS A 75 -12.20 -26.06 -6.15
CA CYS A 75 -11.21 -26.74 -6.99
C CYS A 75 -9.82 -26.73 -6.35
N LEU A 76 -9.41 -25.61 -5.72
CA LEU A 76 -8.15 -25.53 -4.95
C LEU A 76 -8.13 -26.57 -3.83
N VAL A 77 -9.15 -26.58 -2.97
CA VAL A 77 -9.26 -27.50 -1.84
C VAL A 77 -9.27 -28.96 -2.30
N GLN A 78 -10.12 -29.30 -3.27
CA GLN A 78 -10.25 -30.65 -3.79
C GLN A 78 -8.99 -31.13 -4.52
N SER A 79 -8.23 -30.23 -5.14
CA SER A 79 -6.93 -30.56 -5.73
C SER A 79 -5.80 -30.71 -4.71
N ASN A 80 -6.09 -30.54 -3.42
CA ASN A 80 -5.13 -30.48 -2.33
C ASN A 80 -4.01 -29.48 -2.62
N TYR A 81 -4.38 -28.20 -2.75
CA TYR A 81 -3.49 -27.13 -3.17
C TYR A 81 -2.21 -26.99 -2.33
N THR A 82 -2.18 -27.52 -1.10
CA THR A 82 -1.00 -27.51 -0.22
C THR A 82 0.15 -28.40 -0.69
N GLN A 83 -0.12 -29.35 -1.59
CA GLN A 83 0.91 -30.18 -2.22
C GLN A 83 1.38 -29.55 -3.54
N PRO A 84 2.69 -29.54 -3.84
CA PRO A 84 3.22 -29.05 -5.11
C PRO A 84 2.50 -29.66 -6.32
N GLY A 85 2.26 -28.86 -7.35
CA GLY A 85 1.61 -29.31 -8.58
C GLY A 85 1.33 -28.18 -9.55
N LYS A 86 1.17 -28.52 -10.83
CA LYS A 86 0.91 -27.56 -11.92
C LYS A 86 -0.34 -26.73 -11.62
N PHE A 87 -0.28 -25.43 -11.89
CA PHE A 87 -1.34 -24.43 -11.70
C PHE A 87 -1.76 -24.12 -10.26
N LYS A 88 -1.28 -24.83 -9.24
CA LYS A 88 -1.75 -24.61 -7.86
C LYS A 88 -1.30 -23.27 -7.29
N VAL A 89 -0.04 -22.90 -7.54
CA VAL A 89 0.52 -21.61 -7.11
C VAL A 89 -0.19 -20.48 -7.82
N GLU A 90 -0.33 -20.59 -9.14
CA GLU A 90 -0.98 -19.63 -10.00
C GLU A 90 -2.46 -19.49 -9.61
N ALA A 91 -3.21 -20.58 -9.49
CA ALA A 91 -4.60 -20.53 -9.07
C ALA A 91 -4.81 -19.79 -7.75
N LEU A 92 -4.00 -20.09 -6.73
CA LEU A 92 -4.10 -19.42 -5.43
C LEU A 92 -3.64 -17.96 -5.51
N PHE A 93 -2.63 -17.66 -6.34
CA PHE A 93 -2.18 -16.30 -6.59
C PHE A 93 -3.27 -15.43 -7.23
N TYR A 94 -3.93 -15.90 -8.28
CA TYR A 94 -5.04 -15.16 -8.90
C TYR A 94 -6.28 -15.09 -8.02
N TYR A 95 -6.52 -16.11 -7.19
CA TYR A 95 -7.57 -16.04 -6.18
C TYR A 95 -7.29 -14.90 -5.18
N THR A 96 -6.04 -14.78 -4.73
CA THR A 96 -5.57 -13.70 -3.85
C THR A 96 -5.71 -12.32 -4.50
N LEU A 97 -5.32 -12.18 -5.78
CA LEU A 97 -5.53 -10.96 -6.55
C LEU A 97 -7.01 -10.60 -6.68
N GLY A 98 -7.88 -11.60 -6.88
CA GLY A 98 -9.33 -11.42 -6.89
C GLY A 98 -9.85 -10.82 -5.58
N GLU A 99 -9.39 -11.33 -4.43
CA GLU A 99 -9.73 -10.76 -3.12
C GLU A 99 -9.22 -9.34 -2.93
N PHE A 100 -7.97 -9.07 -3.33
CA PHE A 100 -7.38 -7.74 -3.26
C PHE A 100 -8.22 -6.71 -4.04
N HIS A 101 -8.64 -7.04 -5.25
CA HIS A 101 -9.43 -6.14 -6.09
C HIS A 101 -10.92 -6.12 -5.73
N ARG A 102 -11.41 -6.96 -4.82
CA ARG A 102 -12.82 -6.97 -4.42
C ARG A 102 -13.21 -5.76 -3.57
N SER A 103 -12.23 -5.11 -2.92
CA SER A 103 -12.46 -4.05 -1.94
C SER A 103 -11.71 -2.78 -2.28
N ASN A 104 -12.37 -1.63 -2.18
CA ASN A 104 -11.71 -0.34 -2.35
C ASN A 104 -10.78 0.01 -1.18
N ASP A 105 -10.97 -0.68 -0.06
CA ASP A 105 -10.22 -0.50 1.18
C ASP A 105 -9.21 -1.63 1.39
N ALA A 106 -8.15 -1.31 2.14
CA ALA A 106 -7.16 -2.27 2.58
C ALA A 106 -7.81 -3.40 3.39
N GLN A 107 -7.31 -4.63 3.24
CA GLN A 107 -7.84 -5.79 3.97
C GLN A 107 -6.72 -6.63 4.55
N VAL A 108 -6.68 -6.73 5.88
CA VAL A 108 -5.71 -7.58 6.59
C VAL A 108 -5.87 -9.05 6.18
N SER A 109 -7.09 -9.51 5.88
CA SER A 109 -7.33 -10.88 5.38
C SER A 109 -6.55 -11.19 4.10
N VAL A 110 -6.33 -10.19 3.24
CA VAL A 110 -5.57 -10.36 1.98
C VAL A 110 -4.08 -10.57 2.28
N SER A 111 -3.51 -9.94 3.32
CA SER A 111 -2.11 -10.18 3.69
C SER A 111 -1.90 -11.61 4.18
N PHE A 112 -2.83 -12.18 4.96
CA PHE A 112 -2.78 -13.58 5.37
C PHE A 112 -2.89 -14.54 4.18
N LEU A 113 -3.82 -14.28 3.26
CA LEU A 113 -4.01 -15.09 2.07
C LEU A 113 -2.78 -15.05 1.15
N LEU A 114 -2.16 -13.87 1.00
CA LEU A 114 -0.89 -13.73 0.29
C LEU A 114 0.23 -14.50 1.00
N GLY A 115 0.31 -14.46 2.34
CA GLY A 115 1.26 -15.26 3.11
C GLY A 115 1.13 -16.77 2.87
N ILE A 116 -0.10 -17.30 2.78
CA ILE A 116 -0.36 -18.70 2.42
C ILE A 116 0.12 -18.99 0.99
N THR A 117 -0.16 -18.07 0.05
CA THR A 117 0.27 -18.18 -1.35
C THR A 117 1.79 -18.23 -1.46
N ILE A 118 2.49 -17.35 -0.75
CA ILE A 118 3.96 -17.30 -0.71
C ILE A 118 4.52 -18.61 -0.15
N ARG A 119 3.96 -19.14 0.94
CA ARG A 119 4.40 -20.43 1.49
C ARG A 119 4.20 -21.58 0.52
N LEU A 120 3.10 -21.60 -0.23
CA LEU A 120 2.89 -22.60 -1.28
C LEU A 120 3.90 -22.46 -2.43
N ALA A 121 4.16 -21.22 -2.87
CA ALA A 121 5.16 -20.94 -3.90
C ALA A 121 6.56 -21.38 -3.45
N MET A 122 6.95 -21.05 -2.21
CA MET A 122 8.21 -21.49 -1.60
C MET A 122 8.31 -23.01 -1.54
N ARG A 123 7.25 -23.70 -1.07
CA ARG A 123 7.18 -25.18 -1.04
C ARG A 123 7.31 -25.81 -2.43
N THR A 124 6.90 -25.09 -3.48
CA THR A 124 7.00 -25.52 -4.88
C THR A 124 8.32 -25.10 -5.54
N GLY A 125 9.20 -24.40 -4.80
CA GLY A 125 10.53 -23.99 -5.26
C GLY A 125 10.58 -22.69 -6.05
N TYR A 126 9.53 -21.85 -6.03
CA TYR A 126 9.51 -20.58 -6.79
C TYR A 126 10.53 -19.54 -6.30
N HIS A 127 10.96 -19.65 -5.05
CA HIS A 127 11.97 -18.80 -4.42
C HIS A 127 13.41 -19.16 -4.80
N ARG A 128 13.59 -20.22 -5.61
CA ARG A 128 14.91 -20.64 -6.09
C ARG A 128 15.01 -20.40 -7.58
N ASP A 129 16.11 -19.80 -8.03
CA ASP A 129 16.28 -19.50 -9.44
C ASP A 129 16.26 -20.80 -10.26
N PRO A 130 15.37 -20.91 -11.26
CA PRO A 130 15.25 -22.12 -12.07
C PRO A 130 16.53 -22.51 -12.83
N GLY A 131 17.46 -21.56 -13.05
CA GLY A 131 18.75 -21.83 -13.69
C GLY A 131 19.61 -22.84 -12.94
N HIS A 132 19.36 -23.05 -11.65
CA HIS A 132 20.04 -24.06 -10.85
C HIS A 132 19.49 -25.49 -11.05
N PHE A 133 18.36 -25.66 -11.76
CA PHE A 133 17.63 -26.93 -11.86
C PHE A 133 17.41 -27.35 -13.31
N PRO A 134 18.26 -28.22 -13.88
CA PRO A 134 18.14 -28.68 -15.27
C PRO A 134 16.83 -29.40 -15.62
N SER A 135 16.10 -29.89 -14.61
CA SER A 135 14.80 -30.55 -14.78
C SER A 135 13.64 -29.58 -15.03
N ILE A 136 13.83 -28.28 -14.78
CA ILE A 136 12.85 -27.25 -15.06
C ILE A 136 13.15 -26.72 -16.48
N SER A 137 12.15 -26.76 -17.37
CA SER A 137 12.32 -26.19 -18.71
C SER A 137 12.55 -24.68 -18.63
N VAL A 138 13.24 -24.12 -19.62
CA VAL A 138 13.52 -22.67 -19.62
C VAL A 138 12.24 -21.82 -19.70
N TYR A 139 11.18 -22.36 -20.31
CA TYR A 139 9.84 -21.76 -20.31
C TYR A 139 9.24 -21.69 -18.91
N GLU A 140 9.17 -22.84 -18.22
CA GLU A 140 8.64 -22.90 -16.85
C GLU A 140 9.48 -22.04 -15.90
N GLY A 141 10.80 -22.02 -16.10
CA GLY A 141 11.70 -21.18 -15.34
C GLY A 141 11.38 -19.69 -15.48
N GLU A 142 11.24 -19.19 -16.70
CA GLU A 142 10.88 -17.78 -16.93
C GLU A 142 9.51 -17.43 -16.35
N MET A 143 8.50 -18.29 -16.50
CA MET A 143 7.17 -18.04 -15.93
C MET A 143 7.19 -18.02 -14.40
N ARG A 144 7.97 -18.89 -13.76
CA ARG A 144 8.19 -18.87 -12.30
C ARG A 144 8.85 -17.57 -11.84
N ARG A 145 9.87 -17.07 -12.56
CA ARG A 145 10.51 -15.77 -12.26
C ARG A 145 9.50 -14.62 -12.30
N ARG A 146 8.63 -14.58 -13.31
CA ARG A 146 7.59 -13.54 -13.45
C ARG A 146 6.58 -13.58 -12.29
N VAL A 147 6.11 -14.78 -11.93
CA VAL A 147 5.17 -15.00 -10.82
C VAL A 147 5.81 -14.62 -9.48
N TRP A 148 7.03 -15.09 -9.21
CA TRP A 148 7.77 -14.80 -7.98
C TRP A 148 8.05 -13.30 -7.81
N ALA A 149 8.55 -12.64 -8.86
CA ALA A 149 8.81 -11.21 -8.84
C ALA A 149 7.54 -10.41 -8.51
N THR A 150 6.39 -10.79 -9.07
CA THR A 150 5.11 -10.12 -8.76
C THR A 150 4.67 -10.36 -7.32
N MET A 151 4.80 -11.60 -6.82
CA MET A 151 4.50 -11.92 -5.41
C MET A 151 5.36 -11.11 -4.44
N ARG A 152 6.67 -10.99 -4.68
CA ARG A 152 7.58 -10.20 -3.84
C ARG A 152 7.18 -8.73 -3.79
N GLN A 153 6.78 -8.16 -4.93
CA GLN A 153 6.29 -6.78 -4.96
C GLN A 153 5.01 -6.60 -4.14
N LEU A 154 4.06 -7.53 -4.27
CA LEU A 154 2.79 -7.46 -3.53
C LEU A 154 2.97 -7.69 -2.03
N ASP A 155 3.84 -8.60 -1.62
CA ASP A 155 4.16 -8.86 -0.21
C ASP A 155 4.67 -7.58 0.45
N THR A 156 5.63 -6.89 -0.20
CA THR A 156 6.18 -5.64 0.32
C THR A 156 5.10 -4.54 0.41
N LEU A 157 4.27 -4.37 -0.62
CA LEU A 157 3.26 -3.31 -0.67
C LEU A 157 2.11 -3.54 0.30
N ILE A 158 1.57 -4.76 0.32
CA ILE A 158 0.40 -5.11 1.15
C ILE A 158 0.81 -5.17 2.61
N SER A 159 1.96 -5.76 2.95
CA SER A 159 2.42 -5.80 4.35
C SER A 159 2.65 -4.39 4.89
N PHE A 160 3.31 -3.50 4.12
CA PHE A 160 3.46 -2.10 4.52
C PHE A 160 2.12 -1.40 4.72
N GLN A 161 1.17 -1.57 3.79
CA GLN A 161 -0.17 -0.97 3.89
C GLN A 161 -0.92 -1.39 5.16
N VAL A 162 -0.76 -2.64 5.61
CA VAL A 162 -1.45 -3.13 6.81
C VAL A 162 -0.60 -3.02 8.09
N GLY A 163 0.52 -2.28 8.05
CA GLY A 163 1.39 -2.08 9.21
C GLY A 163 2.01 -3.38 9.71
N LEU A 164 2.51 -4.22 8.80
CA LEU A 164 3.20 -5.47 9.11
C LEU A 164 4.53 -5.57 8.35
N PRO A 165 5.55 -6.24 8.93
CA PRO A 165 6.73 -6.64 8.17
C PRO A 165 6.38 -7.55 6.99
N ARG A 166 7.14 -7.45 5.90
CA ARG A 166 7.01 -8.32 4.73
C ARG A 166 7.40 -9.78 5.06
N THR A 167 6.80 -10.74 4.37
CA THR A 167 7.03 -12.17 4.58
C THR A 167 8.34 -12.64 3.95
N ILE A 168 8.59 -12.22 2.70
CA ILE A 168 9.76 -12.61 1.91
C ILE A 168 10.90 -11.70 2.31
N GLN A 169 11.98 -12.27 2.84
CA GLN A 169 13.20 -11.55 3.23
C GLN A 169 14.28 -11.73 2.16
N ASP A 170 15.17 -10.76 2.00
CA ASP A 170 16.15 -10.74 0.89
C ASP A 170 17.12 -11.93 0.88
N TRP A 171 17.34 -12.58 2.03
CA TRP A 171 18.21 -13.76 2.15
C TRP A 171 17.49 -15.08 1.82
N GLN A 172 16.17 -15.06 1.64
CA GLN A 172 15.35 -16.27 1.46
C GLN A 172 15.24 -16.73 0.01
N ASP A 173 15.55 -15.87 -0.96
CA ASP A 173 15.43 -16.15 -2.40
C ASP A 173 16.65 -15.70 -3.19
N ASP A 174 16.89 -16.34 -4.34
CA ASP A 174 18.00 -16.05 -5.26
C ASP A 174 17.52 -15.82 -6.70
N VAL A 175 16.23 -15.53 -6.86
CA VAL A 175 15.55 -15.45 -8.17
C VAL A 175 15.97 -14.21 -8.94
N GLU A 176 16.45 -14.41 -10.17
CA GLU A 176 16.82 -13.29 -11.05
C GLU A 176 15.59 -12.52 -11.58
N LEU A 177 15.80 -11.28 -12.02
CA LEU A 177 14.75 -10.52 -12.70
C LEU A 177 14.27 -11.25 -13.97
N PRO A 178 12.95 -11.24 -14.28
CA PRO A 178 12.42 -11.82 -15.51
C PRO A 178 13.13 -11.32 -16.76
N ARG A 179 13.32 -12.16 -17.77
CA ARG A 179 14.04 -11.78 -18.99
C ARG A 179 13.23 -10.78 -19.81
N ASN A 180 13.88 -9.78 -20.41
CA ASN A 180 13.20 -8.76 -21.24
C ASN A 180 12.88 -9.32 -22.63
N ILE A 181 11.86 -10.18 -22.74
CA ILE A 181 11.44 -10.87 -23.97
C ILE A 181 9.92 -10.82 -24.12
N CYS A 182 9.42 -10.87 -25.35
CA CYS A 182 7.98 -10.93 -25.62
C CYS A 182 7.46 -12.36 -25.44
N ASP A 183 6.15 -12.49 -25.20
CA ASP A 183 5.51 -13.81 -25.08
C ASP A 183 5.53 -14.57 -26.41
N GLU A 184 5.56 -13.87 -27.54
CA GLU A 184 5.63 -14.48 -28.86
C GLU A 184 6.99 -15.13 -29.15
N ASP A 185 8.03 -14.80 -28.37
CA ASP A 185 9.41 -15.24 -28.64
C ASP A 185 9.75 -16.61 -28.04
N PHE A 186 8.92 -17.16 -27.16
CA PHE A 186 9.18 -18.42 -26.47
C PHE A 186 7.89 -19.20 -26.17
N ASN A 187 8.03 -20.50 -25.88
CA ASN A 187 6.92 -21.40 -25.60
C ASN A 187 7.41 -22.66 -24.88
N GLU A 188 6.51 -23.61 -24.63
CA GLU A 188 6.77 -24.84 -23.87
C GLU A 188 7.87 -25.72 -24.49
N GLY A 189 8.05 -25.66 -25.81
CA GLY A 189 9.06 -26.41 -26.56
C GLY A 189 10.40 -25.69 -26.70
N THR A 190 10.55 -24.50 -26.12
CA THR A 190 11.79 -23.72 -26.19
C THR A 190 12.87 -24.39 -25.33
N THR A 191 14.04 -24.62 -25.91
CA THR A 191 15.20 -25.21 -25.22
C THR A 191 16.15 -24.16 -24.65
N HIS A 192 16.27 -23.02 -25.33
CA HIS A 192 17.06 -21.87 -24.89
C HIS A 192 16.26 -20.59 -25.07
N LEU A 193 16.15 -19.77 -24.01
CA LEU A 193 15.48 -18.48 -24.11
C LEU A 193 16.26 -17.53 -25.02
N PRO A 194 15.56 -16.69 -25.81
CA PRO A 194 16.20 -15.67 -26.63
C PRO A 194 16.97 -14.66 -25.76
N PRO A 195 17.93 -13.92 -26.33
CA PRO A 195 18.63 -12.86 -25.62
C PRO A 195 17.64 -11.77 -25.15
N SER A 196 17.97 -11.12 -24.04
CA SER A 196 17.17 -9.97 -23.57
C SER A 196 17.21 -8.85 -24.60
N ARG A 197 16.04 -8.29 -24.92
CA ARG A 197 15.91 -7.10 -25.76
C ARG A 197 16.42 -5.86 -25.00
N PRO A 198 16.89 -4.80 -25.70
CA PRO A 198 17.30 -3.55 -25.07
C PRO A 198 16.21 -2.94 -24.20
N GLU A 199 16.56 -2.23 -23.13
CA GLU A 199 15.57 -1.58 -22.24
C GLU A 199 14.76 -0.47 -22.95
N SER A 200 15.20 0.00 -24.12
CA SER A 200 14.42 0.92 -24.98
C SER A 200 13.22 0.25 -25.65
N GLU A 201 13.24 -1.07 -25.77
CA GLU A 201 12.20 -1.86 -26.42
C GLU A 201 11.28 -2.48 -25.37
N LEU A 202 10.00 -2.10 -25.41
CA LEU A 202 9.01 -2.59 -24.47
C LEU A 202 8.57 -4.02 -24.81
N THR A 203 8.59 -4.87 -23.79
CA THR A 203 8.10 -6.25 -23.80
C THR A 203 7.10 -6.45 -22.67
N THR A 204 6.46 -7.61 -22.63
CA THR A 204 5.59 -8.03 -21.53
C THR A 204 6.28 -7.94 -20.16
N ALA A 205 7.60 -8.16 -20.11
CA ALA A 205 8.38 -8.16 -18.87
C ALA A 205 8.99 -6.78 -18.50
N SER A 206 8.98 -5.78 -19.39
CA SER A 206 9.71 -4.52 -19.13
C SER A 206 9.18 -3.77 -17.91
N TYR A 207 7.86 -3.74 -17.71
CA TYR A 207 7.27 -3.05 -16.56
C TYR A 207 7.61 -3.72 -15.23
N ILE A 208 7.47 -5.06 -15.14
CA ILE A 208 7.80 -5.79 -13.91
C ILE A 208 9.28 -5.66 -13.57
N ARG A 209 10.17 -5.64 -14.57
CA ARG A 209 11.61 -5.40 -14.37
C ARG A 209 11.89 -4.01 -13.80
N ALA A 210 11.33 -2.96 -14.40
CA ALA A 210 11.49 -1.59 -13.93
C ALA A 210 10.97 -1.43 -12.49
N LYS A 211 9.76 -1.94 -12.23
CA LYS A 211 9.15 -1.90 -10.89
C LYS A 211 9.95 -2.69 -9.86
N SER A 212 10.45 -3.88 -10.21
CA SER A 212 11.24 -4.71 -9.29
C SER A 212 12.53 -4.02 -8.82
N ARG A 213 13.16 -3.17 -9.64
CA ARG A 213 14.36 -2.42 -9.23
C ARG A 213 14.05 -1.44 -8.10
N ILE A 214 13.00 -0.62 -8.26
CA ILE A 214 12.55 0.31 -7.22
C ILE A 214 12.06 -0.47 -5.98
N MET A 215 11.27 -1.51 -6.19
CA MET A 215 10.74 -2.35 -5.10
C MET A 215 11.82 -3.06 -4.29
N GLY A 216 12.96 -3.41 -4.90
CA GLY A 216 14.10 -3.97 -4.19
C GLY A 216 14.70 -3.01 -3.17
N VAL A 217 14.70 -1.70 -3.46
CA VAL A 217 15.12 -0.67 -2.49
C VAL A 217 14.00 -0.36 -1.51
N PHE A 218 12.75 -0.23 -1.99
CA PHE A 218 11.60 0.01 -1.13
C PHE A 218 11.37 -1.09 -0.09
N GLY A 219 11.69 -2.35 -0.40
CA GLY A 219 11.69 -3.45 0.58
C GLY A 219 12.56 -3.14 1.80
N LYS A 220 13.76 -2.59 1.58
CA LYS A 220 14.66 -2.17 2.66
C LYS A 220 14.13 -0.95 3.40
N VAL A 221 13.58 0.02 2.68
CA VAL A 221 12.93 1.20 3.29
C VAL A 221 11.78 0.76 4.22
N SER A 222 10.97 -0.21 3.78
CA SER A 222 9.89 -0.81 4.56
C SER A 222 10.41 -1.53 5.81
N ASP A 223 11.45 -2.36 5.67
CA ASP A 223 12.07 -3.05 6.80
C ASP A 223 12.61 -2.05 7.84
N LEU A 224 13.26 -0.97 7.39
CA LEU A 224 13.76 0.08 8.27
C LEU A 224 12.65 0.89 8.93
N ALA A 225 11.49 1.06 8.28
CA ALA A 225 10.34 1.75 8.86
C ALA A 225 9.78 1.01 10.08
N TYR A 226 9.89 -0.33 10.11
CA TYR A 226 9.46 -1.17 11.23
C TYR A 226 10.61 -1.65 12.13
N SER A 227 11.86 -1.32 11.80
CA SER A 227 13.01 -1.69 12.60
C SER A 227 12.99 -0.94 13.94
N ARG A 228 13.28 -1.69 15.01
CA ARG A 228 13.52 -1.13 16.35
C ARG A 228 14.97 -0.74 16.58
N GLU A 229 15.85 -1.09 15.64
CA GLU A 229 17.28 -0.79 15.72
C GLU A 229 17.54 0.65 15.30
N ALA A 230 18.51 1.28 15.95
CA ALA A 230 18.95 2.62 15.58
C ALA A 230 19.63 2.55 14.20
N VAL A 231 19.18 3.40 13.28
CA VAL A 231 19.74 3.53 11.93
C VAL A 231 20.48 4.86 11.87
N THR A 232 21.72 4.82 11.40
CA THR A 232 22.52 6.04 11.26
C THR A 232 22.01 6.90 10.11
N TYR A 233 22.26 8.21 10.20
CA TYR A 233 21.85 9.10 9.11
C TYR A 233 22.56 8.79 7.79
N ASP A 234 23.81 8.33 7.86
CA ASP A 234 24.60 8.04 6.66
C ASP A 234 24.08 6.78 5.94
N GLU A 235 23.55 5.80 6.67
CA GLU A 235 22.84 4.65 6.08
C GLU A 235 21.56 5.08 5.35
N ILE A 236 20.84 6.06 5.89
CA ILE A 236 19.64 6.61 5.25
C ILE A 236 20.00 7.29 3.93
N LEU A 237 21.05 8.10 3.91
CA LEU A 237 21.54 8.75 2.68
C LEU A 237 22.05 7.74 1.65
N GLU A 238 22.68 6.65 2.08
CA GLU A 238 23.10 5.58 1.16
C GLU A 238 21.89 4.87 0.52
N ILE A 239 20.81 4.64 1.27
CA ILE A 239 19.59 4.05 0.72
C ILE A 239 18.89 5.03 -0.23
N ASP A 240 18.88 6.33 0.08
CA ASP A 240 18.36 7.38 -0.80
C ASP A 240 19.10 7.39 -2.14
N ARG A 241 20.44 7.39 -2.10
CA ARG A 241 21.29 7.29 -3.30
C ARG A 241 20.99 6.05 -4.14
N ARG A 242 20.82 4.88 -3.50
CA ARG A 242 20.45 3.64 -4.19
C ARG A 242 19.05 3.70 -4.81
N LEU A 243 18.12 4.41 -4.16
CA LEU A 243 16.77 4.62 -4.67
C LEU A 243 16.81 5.50 -5.93
N GLU A 244 17.59 6.59 -5.91
CA GLU A 244 17.83 7.44 -7.07
C GLU A 244 18.45 6.67 -8.23
N GLU A 245 19.47 5.84 -7.97
CA GLU A 245 20.06 4.96 -8.99
C GLU A 245 19.03 3.99 -9.58
N ALA A 246 18.23 3.33 -8.73
CA ALA A 246 17.21 2.38 -9.17
C ALA A 246 16.13 3.07 -10.03
N TYR A 247 15.72 4.29 -9.67
CA TYR A 247 14.79 5.09 -10.44
C TYR A 247 15.41 5.62 -11.74
N GLY A 248 16.69 6.00 -11.73
CA GLY A 248 17.43 6.41 -12.92
C GLY A 248 17.47 5.34 -14.02
N LEU A 249 17.46 4.06 -13.63
CA LEU A 249 17.39 2.90 -14.52
C LEU A 249 15.98 2.62 -15.10
N VAL A 250 14.95 3.40 -14.72
CA VAL A 250 13.62 3.27 -15.32
C VAL A 250 13.67 3.66 -16.80
N PRO A 251 13.24 2.79 -17.73
CA PRO A 251 13.21 3.08 -19.16
C PRO A 251 12.45 4.37 -19.49
N PHE A 252 12.92 5.12 -20.50
CA PHE A 252 12.33 6.41 -20.89
C PHE A 252 10.83 6.35 -21.19
N ASN A 253 10.33 5.20 -21.63
CA ASN A 253 8.91 4.94 -21.89
C ASN A 253 8.05 4.93 -20.63
N PHE A 254 8.65 4.59 -19.48
CA PHE A 254 7.99 4.48 -18.18
C PHE A 254 8.27 5.65 -17.24
N ARG A 255 9.06 6.63 -17.66
CA ARG A 255 9.24 7.89 -16.92
C ARG A 255 7.99 8.73 -17.00
N ILE A 256 7.68 9.44 -15.92
CA ILE A 256 6.53 10.33 -15.86
C ILE A 256 6.61 11.42 -16.94
N ARG A 257 5.47 11.74 -17.55
CA ARG A 257 5.32 12.80 -18.54
C ARG A 257 4.04 13.57 -18.25
N PRO A 258 3.99 14.87 -18.58
CA PRO A 258 2.74 15.62 -18.57
C PRO A 258 1.64 14.92 -19.38
N VAL A 259 0.40 15.01 -18.90
CA VAL A 259 -0.73 14.29 -19.50
C VAL A 259 -1.08 14.82 -20.90
N ASP A 260 -0.96 16.12 -21.10
CA ASP A 260 -1.12 16.81 -22.38
C ASP A 260 -0.17 16.27 -23.47
N GLN A 261 0.98 15.70 -23.06
CA GLN A 261 1.95 15.06 -23.96
C GLN A 261 1.71 13.56 -24.15
N SER A 262 0.69 13.00 -23.48
CA SER A 262 0.42 11.55 -23.43
C SER A 262 -0.90 11.17 -24.12
N PHE A 263 -1.56 12.07 -24.86
CA PHE A 263 -2.88 11.83 -25.47
C PHE A 263 -2.92 10.65 -26.47
N ALA A 264 -1.79 10.32 -27.09
CA ALA A 264 -1.67 9.19 -28.01
C ALA A 264 -1.22 7.88 -27.32
N ASP A 265 -0.83 7.95 -26.04
CA ASP A 265 -0.37 6.79 -25.30
C ASP A 265 -1.56 5.93 -24.82
N PRO A 266 -1.43 4.59 -24.82
CA PRO A 266 -2.41 3.72 -24.20
C PRO A 266 -2.57 4.03 -22.70
N SER A 267 -3.79 3.97 -22.17
CA SER A 267 -4.05 4.29 -20.76
C SER A 267 -3.25 3.40 -19.80
N ASP A 268 -3.04 2.12 -20.12
CA ASP A 268 -2.21 1.21 -19.32
C ASP A 268 -0.76 1.66 -19.21
N LEU A 269 -0.19 2.29 -20.24
CA LEU A 269 1.16 2.85 -20.20
C LEU A 269 1.22 4.09 -19.29
N ILE A 270 0.24 4.98 -19.39
CA ILE A 270 0.15 6.19 -18.57
C ILE A 270 0.07 5.80 -17.09
N LEU A 271 -0.82 4.87 -16.75
CA LEU A 271 -1.01 4.36 -15.39
C LEU A 271 0.25 3.70 -14.82
N ARG A 272 1.02 2.98 -15.66
CA ARG A 272 2.32 2.40 -15.27
C ARG A 272 3.36 3.49 -14.94
N ARG A 273 3.40 4.59 -15.69
CA ARG A 273 4.27 5.75 -15.38
C ARG A 273 3.94 6.34 -14.01
N TYR A 274 2.65 6.64 -13.79
CA TYR A 274 2.18 7.14 -12.50
C TYR A 274 2.48 6.17 -11.35
N THR A 275 2.32 4.86 -11.56
CA THR A 275 2.61 3.86 -10.52
C THR A 275 4.08 3.86 -10.11
N LEU A 276 5.01 3.93 -11.08
CA LEU A 276 6.44 3.95 -10.81
C LEU A 276 6.86 5.26 -10.14
N GLU A 277 6.29 6.38 -10.59
CA GLU A 277 6.55 7.70 -10.02
C GLU A 277 6.07 7.78 -8.57
N ILE A 278 4.80 7.44 -8.31
CA ILE A 278 4.24 7.45 -6.96
C ILE A 278 5.01 6.48 -6.05
N LEU A 279 5.40 5.31 -6.55
CA LEU A 279 6.21 4.37 -5.77
C LEU A 279 7.58 4.96 -5.39
N TYR A 280 8.25 5.64 -6.31
CA TYR A 280 9.52 6.31 -6.05
C TYR A 280 9.36 7.43 -5.01
N GLN A 281 8.38 8.32 -5.19
CA GLN A 281 8.13 9.41 -4.24
C GLN A 281 7.70 8.87 -2.87
N LYS A 282 6.87 7.81 -2.82
CA LYS A 282 6.51 7.12 -1.58
C LYS A 282 7.75 6.62 -0.85
N ALA A 283 8.67 5.96 -1.55
CA ALA A 283 9.88 5.43 -0.95
C ALA A 283 10.73 6.56 -0.33
N ARG A 284 10.84 7.72 -0.98
CA ARG A 284 11.50 8.92 -0.44
C ARG A 284 10.80 9.44 0.82
N CYS A 285 9.47 9.56 0.80
CA CYS A 285 8.69 9.97 1.97
C CYS A 285 8.93 9.04 3.16
N VAL A 286 8.77 7.73 2.97
CA VAL A 286 8.88 6.73 4.06
C VAL A 286 10.31 6.67 4.62
N LEU A 287 11.32 6.81 3.78
CA LEU A 287 12.72 6.80 4.19
C LEU A 287 13.07 7.99 5.09
N HIS A 288 12.65 9.20 4.68
CA HIS A 288 13.06 10.44 5.33
C HIS A 288 12.12 10.96 6.42
N ARG A 289 10.86 10.50 6.48
CA ARG A 289 9.84 11.03 7.42
C ARG A 289 10.24 10.99 8.89
N ARG A 290 11.09 10.03 9.30
CA ARG A 290 11.59 9.93 10.69
C ARG A 290 12.37 11.16 11.16
N TYR A 291 12.94 11.92 10.23
CA TYR A 291 13.72 13.13 10.55
C TYR A 291 12.90 14.41 10.52
N LEU A 292 11.59 14.35 10.24
CA LEU A 292 10.75 15.56 10.19
C LEU A 292 10.66 16.28 11.54
N GLY A 293 10.59 15.54 12.66
CA GLY A 293 10.58 16.12 14.01
C GLY A 293 11.94 16.65 14.47
N GLU A 294 13.02 15.97 14.07
CA GLU A 294 14.40 16.19 14.53
C GLU A 294 15.08 17.45 13.95
N VAL A 295 14.60 17.95 12.80
CA VAL A 295 15.22 19.10 12.11
C VAL A 295 15.15 20.38 12.93
N HIS A 296 14.09 20.55 13.72
CA HIS A 296 13.88 21.72 14.56
C HIS A 296 14.92 21.84 15.69
N SER A 297 15.65 20.75 15.93
CA SER A 297 16.77 20.68 16.87
C SER A 297 18.13 20.63 16.16
N ASN A 298 18.21 20.21 14.89
CA ASN A 298 19.47 20.00 14.18
C ASN A 298 19.38 20.21 12.64
N LEU A 299 20.11 21.20 12.13
CA LEU A 299 20.20 21.54 10.70
C LEU A 299 20.79 20.42 9.83
N ARG A 300 21.48 19.42 10.40
CA ARG A 300 22.00 18.25 9.66
C ARG A 300 20.91 17.53 8.86
N TYR A 301 19.67 17.57 9.33
CA TYR A 301 18.55 16.84 8.74
C TYR A 301 17.71 17.66 7.73
N ALA A 302 18.13 18.89 7.42
CA ALA A 302 17.41 19.77 6.49
C ALA A 302 17.18 19.12 5.12
N TYR A 303 18.14 18.32 4.63
CA TYR A 303 18.00 17.56 3.38
C TYR A 303 16.82 16.58 3.44
N SER A 304 16.71 15.77 4.50
CA SER A 304 15.61 14.81 4.67
C SER A 304 14.24 15.48 4.67
N ARG A 305 14.13 16.63 5.35
CA ARG A 305 12.89 17.41 5.37
C ARG A 305 12.54 17.91 3.97
N TRP A 306 13.49 18.47 3.24
CA TRP A 306 13.28 18.91 1.86
C TRP A 306 12.88 17.75 0.95
N VAL A 307 13.54 16.59 1.05
CA VAL A 307 13.19 15.38 0.29
C VAL A 307 11.75 14.95 0.59
N CYS A 308 11.41 14.80 1.87
CA CYS A 308 10.09 14.36 2.30
C CYS A 308 8.98 15.33 1.85
N MET A 309 9.23 16.64 1.96
CA MET A 309 8.31 17.68 1.52
C MET A 309 8.15 17.71 0.00
N SER A 310 9.26 17.68 -0.75
CA SER A 310 9.22 17.68 -2.21
C SER A 310 8.49 16.46 -2.77
N ALA A 311 8.79 15.27 -2.23
CA ALA A 311 8.12 14.02 -2.60
C ALA A 311 6.63 14.05 -2.26
N SER A 312 6.25 14.56 -1.08
CA SER A 312 4.83 14.68 -0.69
C SER A 312 4.05 15.61 -1.60
N LYS A 313 4.65 16.74 -2.01
CA LYS A 313 4.04 17.65 -2.99
C LYS A 313 3.79 16.95 -4.33
N GLU A 314 4.77 16.22 -4.84
CA GLU A 314 4.63 15.49 -6.11
C GLU A 314 3.55 14.40 -6.02
N ILE A 315 3.44 13.67 -4.91
CA ILE A 315 2.37 12.68 -4.70
C ILE A 315 0.99 13.33 -4.78
N LEU A 316 0.75 14.45 -4.08
CA LEU A 316 -0.55 15.13 -4.13
C LEU A 316 -0.82 15.78 -5.49
N ARG A 317 0.21 16.29 -6.17
CA ARG A 317 0.08 16.78 -7.55
C ARG A 317 -0.37 15.65 -8.48
N HIS A 318 0.24 14.48 -8.38
CA HIS A 318 -0.16 13.31 -9.17
C HIS A 318 -1.56 12.80 -8.81
N GLN A 319 -1.97 12.89 -7.54
CA GLN A 319 -3.34 12.61 -7.13
C GLN A 319 -4.32 13.54 -7.86
N ALA A 320 -4.03 14.85 -7.91
CA ALA A 320 -4.86 15.83 -8.59
C ALA A 320 -4.91 15.59 -10.11
N ASP A 321 -3.75 15.35 -10.75
CA ASP A 321 -3.66 15.02 -12.17
C ASP A 321 -4.52 13.78 -12.50
N LEU A 322 -4.31 12.68 -11.79
CA LEU A 322 -5.06 11.43 -11.99
C LEU A 322 -6.56 11.62 -11.73
N HIS A 323 -6.93 12.39 -10.70
CA HIS A 323 -8.32 12.67 -10.40
C HIS A 323 -8.99 13.45 -11.54
N HIS A 324 -8.32 14.48 -12.06
CA HIS A 324 -8.81 15.26 -13.19
C HIS A 324 -9.02 14.38 -14.42
N GLU A 325 -8.04 13.56 -14.77
CA GLU A 325 -8.09 12.70 -15.95
C GLU A 325 -9.06 11.54 -15.86
N THR A 326 -9.50 11.20 -14.64
CA THR A 326 -10.52 10.19 -14.40
C THR A 326 -11.93 10.76 -14.35
N GLN A 327 -12.11 12.09 -14.40
CA GLN A 327 -13.41 12.74 -14.55
C GLN A 327 -13.97 12.61 -15.98
N PRO A 328 -15.29 12.81 -16.18
CA PRO A 328 -15.89 12.80 -17.51
C PRO A 328 -15.16 13.74 -18.47
N GLY A 329 -14.68 13.20 -19.59
CA GLY A 329 -13.92 13.94 -20.61
C GLY A 329 -12.40 13.79 -20.51
N GLY A 330 -11.87 13.28 -19.40
CA GLY A 330 -10.43 12.99 -19.25
C GLY A 330 -10.00 11.70 -19.96
N ILE A 331 -8.70 11.60 -20.27
CA ILE A 331 -8.17 10.48 -21.06
C ILE A 331 -8.18 9.15 -20.28
N LEU A 332 -8.20 9.22 -18.94
CA LEU A 332 -8.24 8.07 -18.03
C LEU A 332 -9.66 7.79 -17.50
N TYR A 333 -10.71 8.38 -18.09
CA TYR A 333 -12.09 8.21 -17.63
C TYR A 333 -12.53 6.72 -17.57
N ARG A 334 -12.05 5.90 -18.51
CA ARG A 334 -12.32 4.44 -18.50
C ARG A 334 -11.63 3.72 -17.35
N ASP A 335 -10.52 4.26 -16.88
CA ASP A 335 -9.70 3.72 -15.79
C ASP A 335 -9.94 4.44 -14.44
N ARG A 336 -11.12 5.07 -14.26
CA ARG A 336 -11.49 5.86 -13.07
C ARG A 336 -11.54 5.10 -11.74
N GLN A 337 -11.29 3.79 -11.73
CA GLN A 337 -11.11 2.99 -10.52
C GLN A 337 -9.66 2.55 -10.28
N PHE A 338 -8.72 3.12 -11.04
CA PHE A 338 -7.31 2.81 -10.93
C PHE A 338 -6.72 3.12 -9.56
N PRO A 339 -7.05 4.24 -8.88
CA PRO A 339 -6.69 4.40 -7.48
C PRO A 339 -7.33 3.27 -6.66
N ASN A 340 -6.49 2.38 -6.16
CA ASN A 340 -6.88 1.36 -5.21
C ASN A 340 -6.42 1.78 -3.80
N SER A 341 -6.68 0.93 -2.82
CA SER A 341 -6.37 1.21 -1.42
C SER A 341 -4.89 1.57 -1.21
N LEU A 342 -3.96 1.03 -2.01
CA LEU A 342 -2.53 1.34 -1.89
C LEU A 342 -2.26 2.82 -2.18
N GLN A 343 -2.82 3.36 -3.27
CA GLN A 343 -2.62 4.77 -3.61
C GLN A 343 -3.29 5.71 -2.60
N TYR A 344 -4.45 5.35 -2.05
CA TYR A 344 -5.09 6.18 -1.02
C TYR A 344 -4.24 6.31 0.25
N ALA A 345 -3.57 5.23 0.66
CA ALA A 345 -2.61 5.28 1.77
C ALA A 345 -1.42 6.21 1.46
N ASP A 346 -0.92 6.17 0.22
CA ASP A 346 0.19 7.03 -0.23
C ASP A 346 -0.20 8.52 -0.22
N TYR A 347 -1.40 8.84 -0.70
CA TYR A 347 -1.93 10.21 -0.70
C TYR A 347 -2.15 10.73 0.72
N LEU A 348 -2.68 9.90 1.62
CA LEU A 348 -2.88 10.27 3.02
C LEU A 348 -1.54 10.52 3.74
N LEU A 349 -0.53 9.68 3.51
CA LEU A 349 0.81 9.88 4.06
C LEU A 349 1.41 11.21 3.59
N ALA A 350 1.34 11.51 2.29
CA ALA A 350 1.84 12.76 1.71
C ALA A 350 1.13 13.99 2.30
N ALA A 351 -0.19 13.92 2.43
CA ALA A 351 -0.96 15.01 3.01
C ALA A 351 -0.64 15.20 4.51
N MET A 352 -0.45 14.13 5.28
CA MET A 352 -0.01 14.21 6.67
C MET A 352 1.36 14.90 6.81
N ILE A 353 2.33 14.54 5.98
CA ILE A 353 3.65 15.17 5.98
C ILE A 353 3.54 16.68 5.75
N ILE A 354 2.73 17.11 4.78
CA ILE A 354 2.49 18.53 4.51
C ILE A 354 1.76 19.21 5.67
N CYS A 355 0.79 18.55 6.30
CA CYS A 355 0.09 19.10 7.47
C CYS A 355 1.02 19.31 8.65
N LEU A 356 1.89 18.34 8.96
CA LEU A 356 2.90 18.44 10.02
C LEU A 356 3.83 19.62 9.78
N GLU A 357 4.31 19.78 8.55
CA GLU A 357 5.14 20.91 8.15
C GLU A 357 4.42 22.25 8.34
N LEU A 358 3.16 22.35 7.92
CA LEU A 358 2.38 23.58 8.05
C LEU A 358 2.00 23.90 9.50
N SER A 359 1.90 22.88 10.34
CA SER A 359 1.59 23.01 11.77
C SER A 359 2.76 23.52 12.60
N TYR A 360 3.98 23.49 12.06
CA TYR A 360 5.15 24.01 12.73
C TYR A 360 5.22 25.54 12.62
N ASP A 361 5.22 26.23 13.75
CA ASP A 361 5.49 27.66 13.85
C ASP A 361 6.99 27.89 14.14
N PRO A 362 7.74 28.59 13.27
CA PRO A 362 9.16 28.82 13.51
C PRO A 362 9.36 29.73 14.74
N PRO A 363 10.26 29.37 15.67
CA PRO A 363 10.66 30.27 16.75
C PRO A 363 11.59 31.36 16.20
N GLY A 364 11.06 32.53 15.84
CA GLY A 364 11.87 33.72 15.54
C GLY A 364 11.26 34.68 14.53
N GLU A 365 11.46 35.99 14.76
CA GLU A 365 10.94 37.10 13.96
C GLU A 365 11.24 36.95 12.45
N PRO A 366 10.27 37.27 11.57
CA PRO A 366 10.46 37.18 10.13
C PRO A 366 11.54 38.16 9.67
N ILE A 367 12.65 37.63 9.17
CA ILE A 367 13.70 38.42 8.52
C ILE A 367 13.07 39.09 7.29
N MET A 368 12.85 40.40 7.36
CA MET A 368 12.30 41.20 6.26
C MET A 368 13.26 41.17 5.06
N ASN A 369 12.92 40.38 4.02
CA ASN A 369 13.12 40.61 2.58
C ASN A 369 12.64 39.38 1.80
N SER A 370 12.74 39.40 0.46
CA SER A 370 12.21 38.47 -0.57
C SER A 370 11.89 37.01 -0.21
N ASP A 371 12.63 36.41 0.73
CA ASP A 371 12.37 35.09 1.29
C ASP A 371 10.99 34.97 1.97
N VAL A 372 10.48 36.03 2.60
CA VAL A 372 9.14 36.02 3.22
C VAL A 372 8.06 35.81 2.16
N THR A 373 8.18 36.45 0.98
CA THR A 373 7.20 36.30 -0.10
C THR A 373 7.26 34.89 -0.73
N VAL A 374 8.45 34.30 -0.83
CA VAL A 374 8.64 32.93 -1.32
C VAL A 374 8.12 31.90 -0.32
N VAL A 375 8.32 32.12 0.99
CA VAL A 375 7.80 31.28 2.06
C VAL A 375 6.27 31.36 2.15
N ILE A 376 5.69 32.56 2.05
CA ILE A 376 4.23 32.76 2.03
C ILE A 376 3.61 32.05 0.82
N LYS A 377 4.17 32.28 -0.39
CA LYS A 377 3.69 31.61 -1.61
C LYS A 377 3.82 30.09 -1.51
N GLY A 378 4.94 29.60 -0.97
CA GLY A 378 5.15 28.17 -0.73
C GLY A 378 4.15 27.57 0.27
N ARG A 379 3.70 28.34 1.27
CA ARG A 379 2.68 27.95 2.26
C ARG A 379 1.28 27.91 1.63
N GLU A 380 0.94 28.89 0.80
CA GLU A 380 -0.33 28.94 0.06
C GLU A 380 -0.45 27.78 -0.95
N ASP A 381 0.63 27.47 -1.69
CA ASP A 381 0.66 26.35 -2.63
C ASP A 381 0.43 25.00 -1.91
N LEU A 382 0.99 24.86 -0.70
CA LEU A 382 0.81 23.68 0.15
C LEU A 382 -0.63 23.54 0.66
N LEU A 383 -1.21 24.64 1.14
CA LEU A 383 -2.61 24.70 1.56
C LEU A 383 -3.55 24.33 0.41
N THR A 384 -3.31 24.89 -0.78
CA THR A 384 -4.09 24.59 -1.99
C THR A 384 -4.04 23.10 -2.33
N SER A 385 -2.84 22.49 -2.25
CA SER A 385 -2.67 21.05 -2.52
C SER A 385 -3.46 20.19 -1.52
N LEU A 386 -3.46 20.56 -0.23
CA LEU A 386 -4.26 19.87 0.79
C LEU A 386 -5.76 20.04 0.59
N GLU A 387 -6.22 21.23 0.21
CA GLU A 387 -7.63 21.50 -0.09
C GLU A 387 -8.12 20.70 -1.28
N ILE A 388 -7.32 20.61 -2.35
CA ILE A 388 -7.61 19.74 -3.49
C ILE A 388 -7.70 18.28 -3.05
N SER A 389 -6.70 17.78 -2.31
CA SER A 389 -6.73 16.40 -1.80
C SER A 389 -7.96 16.13 -0.92
N HIS A 390 -8.34 17.08 -0.06
CA HIS A 390 -9.51 17.00 0.81
C HIS A 390 -10.81 16.89 0.00
N GLN A 391 -10.98 17.73 -1.03
CA GLN A 391 -12.13 17.67 -1.94
C GLN A 391 -12.18 16.34 -2.70
N ILE A 392 -11.04 15.83 -3.16
CA ILE A 392 -10.96 14.53 -3.85
C ILE A 392 -11.46 13.43 -2.90
N PHE A 393 -10.94 13.37 -1.67
CA PHE A 393 -11.39 12.38 -0.68
C PHE A 393 -12.86 12.55 -0.31
N GLU A 394 -13.39 13.77 -0.27
CA GLU A 394 -14.81 14.02 -0.03
C GLU A 394 -15.72 13.33 -1.06
N GLN A 395 -15.32 13.37 -2.33
CA GLN A 395 -16.11 12.77 -3.42
C GLN A 395 -16.13 11.25 -3.35
N ILE A 396 -15.04 10.62 -2.92
CA ILE A 396 -14.89 9.16 -2.89
C ILE A 396 -15.20 8.53 -1.53
N ARG A 397 -15.38 9.30 -0.45
CA ARG A 397 -15.62 8.80 0.92
C ARG A 397 -16.79 7.83 1.06
N ARG A 398 -17.81 7.93 0.19
CA ARG A 398 -18.98 7.03 0.22
C ARG A 398 -18.69 5.64 -0.34
N ARG A 399 -17.56 5.47 -1.04
CA ARG A 399 -17.18 4.22 -1.73
C ARG A 399 -15.98 3.52 -1.07
N SER A 400 -15.33 4.16 -0.10
CA SER A 400 -14.13 3.68 0.57
C SER A 400 -14.07 4.23 1.99
N MET A 401 -13.97 3.33 2.95
CA MET A 401 -13.75 3.67 4.36
C MET A 401 -12.39 4.34 4.59
N ASP A 402 -11.35 3.91 3.86
CA ASP A 402 -10.02 4.51 3.93
C ASP A 402 -10.06 5.97 3.44
N ALA A 403 -10.80 6.24 2.36
CA ALA A 403 -11.04 7.59 1.89
C ALA A 403 -11.86 8.44 2.88
N GLN A 404 -12.84 7.84 3.56
CA GLN A 404 -13.60 8.53 4.62
C GLN A 404 -12.71 8.91 5.80
N LYS A 405 -11.81 8.02 6.23
CA LYS A 405 -10.80 8.32 7.26
C LYS A 405 -9.86 9.43 6.80
N ALA A 406 -9.35 9.35 5.58
CA ALA A 406 -8.48 10.39 5.00
C ALA A 406 -9.19 11.75 4.95
N TYR A 407 -10.46 11.79 4.54
CA TYR A 407 -11.27 13.00 4.55
C TYR A 407 -11.45 13.57 5.97
N ALA A 408 -11.77 12.73 6.95
CA ALA A 408 -11.94 13.14 8.35
C ALA A 408 -10.63 13.69 8.93
N ALA A 409 -9.52 12.96 8.72
CA ALA A 409 -8.16 13.36 9.10
C ALA A 409 -7.80 14.73 8.52
N LEU A 410 -7.96 14.91 7.20
CA LEU A 410 -7.66 16.18 6.54
C LEU A 410 -8.58 17.32 6.98
N THR A 411 -9.84 17.02 7.33
CA THR A 411 -10.76 18.03 7.87
C THR A 411 -10.24 18.58 9.20
N ILE A 412 -9.77 17.72 10.09
CA ILE A 412 -9.18 18.12 11.39
C ILE A 412 -7.89 18.91 11.15
N MET A 413 -7.00 18.39 10.30
CA MET A 413 -5.72 19.03 9.96
C MET A 413 -5.91 20.43 9.37
N LEU A 414 -6.76 20.58 8.34
CA LEU A 414 -7.00 21.86 7.67
C LEU A 414 -7.60 22.90 8.63
N ARG A 415 -8.50 22.50 9.54
CA ARG A 415 -9.05 23.41 10.57
C ARG A 415 -7.94 23.95 11.48
N ARG A 416 -7.00 23.09 11.88
CA ARG A 416 -5.88 23.47 12.75
C ARG A 416 -4.91 24.41 12.04
N VAL A 417 -4.48 24.07 10.82
CA VAL A 417 -3.56 24.91 10.05
C VAL A 417 -4.16 26.29 9.77
N LYS A 418 -5.47 26.37 9.47
CA LYS A 418 -6.18 27.64 9.28
C LYS A 418 -6.30 28.46 10.57
N LYS A 419 -6.52 27.82 11.72
CA LYS A 419 -6.54 28.50 13.03
C LYS A 419 -5.16 29.05 13.44
N GLY A 420 -4.09 28.30 13.18
CA GLY A 420 -2.70 28.77 13.41
C GLY A 420 -2.35 30.00 12.56
N GLY A 421 -2.79 30.02 11.29
CA GLY A 421 -2.57 31.17 10.39
C GLY A 421 -3.40 32.44 10.71
N MET A 422 -4.48 32.34 11.49
CA MET A 422 -5.29 33.51 11.89
C MET A 422 -4.78 34.19 13.17
N SER A 423 -3.86 33.58 13.93
CA SER A 423 -3.33 34.16 15.17
C SER A 423 -2.22 35.21 14.95
N THR A 424 -1.78 35.44 13.69
CA THR A 424 -0.79 36.48 13.34
C THR A 424 -1.39 37.82 12.93
N ALA A 425 -2.70 38.02 13.11
CA ALA A 425 -3.39 39.24 12.71
C ALA A 425 -4.32 39.79 13.81
N GLU A 426 -3.80 40.07 15.00
CA GLU A 426 -4.45 41.03 15.91
C GLU A 426 -3.59 42.30 16.05
N PRO A 427 -4.16 43.51 15.84
CA PRO A 427 -3.43 44.75 16.08
C PRO A 427 -3.30 44.98 17.58
N ILE A 428 -2.05 45.19 18.01
CA ILE A 428 -1.66 45.63 19.34
C ILE A 428 -2.55 46.81 19.77
N LYS A 429 -3.42 46.60 20.76
CA LYS A 429 -4.03 47.68 21.55
C LYS A 429 -3.39 47.70 22.93
N GLY A 430 -2.95 48.91 23.28
CA GLY A 430 -2.04 49.20 24.37
C GLY A 430 -2.60 49.06 25.78
N LEU A 431 -1.63 49.14 26.69
CA LEU A 431 -1.67 49.12 28.15
C LEU A 431 -2.95 49.67 28.81
N ALA A 432 -3.38 48.95 29.85
CA ALA A 432 -3.79 49.55 31.12
C ALA A 432 -3.41 48.64 32.29
N ALA A 433 -2.79 49.24 33.31
CA ALA A 433 -2.33 48.64 34.55
C ALA A 433 -3.47 48.34 35.53
N GLY A 434 -3.29 47.35 36.42
CA GLY A 434 -4.17 47.15 37.58
C GLY A 434 -3.91 45.89 38.41
N ASN A 435 -2.98 46.04 39.37
CA ASN A 435 -2.84 45.39 40.70
C ASN A 435 -3.26 43.94 40.99
N SER A 436 -2.24 43.20 41.46
CA SER A 436 -2.16 42.25 42.58
C SER A 436 -3.43 41.79 43.31
N ASP A 437 -3.61 40.47 43.42
CA ASP A 437 -3.72 39.86 44.75
C ASP A 437 -3.32 38.37 44.79
N ASP A 438 -2.87 38.00 45.97
CA ASP A 438 -2.13 36.83 46.43
C ASP A 438 -3.00 35.56 46.62
N ARG A 439 -2.43 34.35 46.45
CA ARG A 439 -2.65 33.13 47.29
C ARG A 439 -2.21 31.79 46.66
N LEU A 440 -1.06 31.33 47.17
CA LEU A 440 -0.75 30.03 47.81
C LEU A 440 -1.23 28.68 47.22
N VAL A 441 -0.19 27.84 47.07
CA VAL A 441 -0.07 26.39 46.80
C VAL A 441 -0.83 25.53 47.81
N ASP A 442 -1.36 24.38 47.38
CA ASP A 442 -1.31 23.14 48.18
C ASP A 442 -1.38 21.87 47.33
N THR A 443 -0.57 20.89 47.73
CA THR A 443 -0.36 19.57 47.12
C THR A 443 -0.93 18.53 48.08
N HIS A 444 -1.82 17.59 47.68
CA HIS A 444 -1.93 16.29 48.36
C HIS A 444 -2.61 15.20 47.51
N THR A 445 -1.99 14.03 47.59
CA THR A 445 -2.23 12.69 47.04
C THR A 445 -3.46 11.99 47.62
N ALA A 446 -4.19 11.14 46.85
CA ALA A 446 -4.56 9.75 47.21
C ALA A 446 -5.67 9.09 46.33
N LEU A 447 -5.28 7.94 45.72
CA LEU A 447 -5.97 6.64 45.52
C LEU A 447 -7.26 6.48 44.66
N PRO A 448 -7.33 5.44 43.78
CA PRO A 448 -8.54 5.04 43.04
C PRO A 448 -9.32 3.90 43.71
N PRO A 449 -10.64 3.71 43.42
CA PRO A 449 -11.41 2.58 43.92
C PRO A 449 -11.44 1.36 42.98
N SER A 450 -11.79 0.22 43.58
CA SER A 450 -11.65 -1.19 43.22
C SER A 450 -12.63 -1.77 42.18
N TYR A 451 -12.19 -2.82 41.47
CA TYR A 451 -12.96 -3.68 40.57
C TYR A 451 -13.38 -4.99 41.25
N GLU A 452 -14.64 -5.42 41.08
CA GLU A 452 -15.10 -6.79 41.39
C GLU A 452 -15.73 -7.48 40.16
N ASN A 453 -15.18 -8.66 39.87
CA ASN A 453 -15.78 -9.91 39.38
C ASN A 453 -16.58 -9.97 38.05
N LEU A 454 -15.98 -10.65 37.06
CA LEU A 454 -16.64 -11.28 35.91
C LEU A 454 -16.24 -12.76 35.84
N SER A 455 -17.23 -13.64 36.02
CA SER A 455 -17.12 -15.10 35.86
C SER A 455 -17.15 -15.50 34.38
N ALA A 456 -16.19 -16.34 33.97
CA ALA A 456 -15.99 -16.88 32.63
C ALA A 456 -16.89 -18.09 32.29
N VAL A 457 -17.20 -18.27 31.00
CA VAL A 457 -17.47 -19.59 30.38
C VAL A 457 -16.93 -19.62 28.94
N ASN A 458 -16.14 -20.66 28.65
CA ASN A 458 -15.42 -20.99 27.41
C ASN A 458 -16.29 -21.66 26.32
N ALA A 459 -15.96 -21.45 25.03
CA ALA A 459 -16.15 -22.43 23.94
C ALA A 459 -15.26 -22.13 22.70
N PRO A 460 -14.89 -23.15 21.87
CA PRO A 460 -13.66 -23.16 21.06
C PRO A 460 -13.80 -22.75 19.58
N TYR A 461 -12.64 -22.43 18.97
CA TYR A 461 -12.44 -21.92 17.61
C TYR A 461 -12.82 -22.91 16.48
N SER A 462 -13.59 -22.42 15.50
CA SER A 462 -13.78 -23.03 14.17
C SER A 462 -13.62 -21.96 13.10
N VAL A 463 -12.81 -22.23 12.07
CA VAL A 463 -12.58 -21.33 10.93
C VAL A 463 -13.83 -21.34 10.04
N ALA A 464 -14.73 -20.39 10.27
CA ALA A 464 -15.96 -20.26 9.50
C ALA A 464 -15.70 -19.56 8.15
N THR A 465 -16.04 -20.26 7.07
CA THR A 465 -16.37 -19.66 5.77
C THR A 465 -17.65 -18.84 5.91
N SER A 466 -17.57 -17.54 6.20
CA SER A 466 -18.74 -16.67 6.23
C SER A 466 -19.05 -16.10 4.85
N SER A 467 -20.16 -16.58 4.29
CA SER A 467 -20.88 -16.00 3.17
C SER A 467 -21.95 -15.07 3.74
N GLU A 468 -21.62 -13.82 4.04
CA GLU A 468 -22.63 -12.82 4.40
C GLU A 468 -22.38 -11.51 3.63
N ARG A 469 -23.42 -11.08 2.89
CA ARG A 469 -23.51 -9.75 2.31
C ARG A 469 -23.69 -8.76 3.47
N LEU A 470 -22.65 -8.01 3.82
CA LEU A 470 -22.79 -6.85 4.71
C LEU A 470 -23.45 -5.72 3.92
N GLY A 471 -24.63 -5.33 4.37
CA GLY A 471 -25.24 -4.05 3.98
C GLY A 471 -24.33 -2.89 4.38
N LEU A 472 -24.38 -1.82 3.60
CA LEU A 472 -23.71 -0.54 3.87
C LEU A 472 -24.39 0.16 5.06
N ASP A 473 -24.15 -0.33 6.28
CA ASP A 473 -24.33 0.50 7.47
C ASP A 473 -23.11 1.41 7.60
N VAL A 474 -23.35 2.71 7.77
CA VAL A 474 -22.33 3.74 7.96
C VAL A 474 -21.56 3.43 9.24
N VAL A 475 -20.43 2.76 9.11
CA VAL A 475 -19.49 2.55 10.22
C VAL A 475 -18.77 3.88 10.43
N GLU A 476 -19.02 4.55 11.55
CA GLU A 476 -18.19 5.67 11.98
C GLU A 476 -16.73 5.20 12.12
N PRO A 477 -15.73 5.96 11.61
CA PRO A 477 -14.33 5.60 11.79
C PRO A 477 -14.01 5.51 13.29
N SER A 478 -13.21 4.53 13.71
CA SER A 478 -12.85 4.41 15.12
C SER A 478 -12.10 5.66 15.59
N PHE A 479 -12.62 6.28 16.65
CA PHE A 479 -12.07 7.48 17.29
C PHE A 479 -10.55 7.40 17.53
N THR A 480 -10.03 6.20 17.82
CA THR A 480 -8.60 5.93 18.06
C THR A 480 -7.64 6.37 16.94
N SER A 481 -8.02 6.23 15.66
CA SER A 481 -7.15 6.62 14.54
C SER A 481 -7.07 8.15 14.38
N LEU A 482 -8.15 8.85 14.73
CA LEU A 482 -8.19 10.32 14.72
C LEU A 482 -7.45 10.89 15.93
N ASP A 483 -7.49 10.21 17.07
CA ASP A 483 -6.74 10.60 18.28
C ASP A 483 -5.22 10.54 18.04
N VAL A 484 -4.72 9.52 17.33
CA VAL A 484 -3.29 9.45 16.93
C VAL A 484 -2.90 10.63 16.06
N ILE A 485 -3.76 10.97 15.10
CA ILE A 485 -3.55 12.09 14.19
C ILE A 485 -3.49 13.40 14.97
N GLU A 486 -4.43 13.61 15.89
CA GLU A 486 -4.48 14.79 16.74
C GLU A 486 -3.24 14.89 17.65
N GLY A 487 -2.84 13.77 18.28
CA GLY A 487 -1.63 13.70 19.09
C GLY A 487 -0.34 13.98 18.32
N MET A 488 -0.21 13.47 17.09
CA MET A 488 0.94 13.77 16.23
C MET A 488 1.01 15.25 15.83
N LEU A 489 -0.14 15.92 15.69
CA LEU A 489 -0.22 17.35 15.40
C LEU A 489 -0.01 18.21 16.65
N ASP A 490 -0.33 17.71 17.84
CA ASP A 490 -0.12 18.39 19.13
C ASP A 490 1.34 18.40 19.58
N ALA A 491 2.06 17.32 19.30
CA ALA A 491 3.47 17.18 19.63
C ALA A 491 4.29 16.83 18.38
N PRO A 492 4.46 17.78 17.42
CA PRO A 492 5.19 17.52 16.17
C PRO A 492 6.69 17.23 16.38
N SER A 493 7.23 17.44 17.58
CA SER A 493 8.57 17.02 17.97
C SER A 493 8.66 15.55 18.40
N ASN A 494 7.54 14.90 18.76
CA ASN A 494 7.48 13.52 19.25
C ASN A 494 6.65 12.64 18.29
N LEU A 495 7.01 12.64 17.00
CA LEU A 495 6.27 11.91 15.97
C LEU A 495 6.55 10.40 16.03
N ASP A 496 5.54 9.62 16.42
CA ASP A 496 5.58 8.16 16.31
C ASP A 496 5.00 7.68 14.97
N TRP A 497 5.87 7.52 13.98
CA TRP A 497 5.50 6.99 12.67
C TRP A 497 5.14 5.50 12.67
N HIS A 498 5.59 4.73 13.67
CA HIS A 498 5.20 3.34 13.81
C HIS A 498 3.72 3.25 14.24
N LEU A 499 3.32 4.08 15.21
CA LEU A 499 1.92 4.22 15.62
C LEU A 499 1.03 4.65 14.47
N TRP A 500 1.50 5.59 13.61
CA TRP A 500 0.79 5.98 12.40
C TRP A 500 0.58 4.79 11.44
N ASP A 501 1.63 4.05 11.10
CA ASP A 501 1.51 2.90 10.19
C ASP A 501 0.61 1.81 10.79
N GLU A 502 0.65 1.63 12.11
CA GLU A 502 -0.16 0.62 12.79
C GLU A 502 -1.62 1.01 12.93
N GLN A 503 -1.96 2.28 13.23
CA GLN A 503 -3.32 2.68 13.59
C GLN A 503 -4.06 3.46 12.51
N VAL A 504 -3.33 4.17 11.64
CA VAL A 504 -3.92 4.97 10.56
C VAL A 504 -3.97 4.21 9.24
N GLN A 505 -2.92 3.43 8.92
CA GLN A 505 -2.91 2.63 7.69
C GLN A 505 -3.65 1.28 7.86
N ARG A 506 -3.79 0.75 9.08
CA ARG A 506 -4.55 -0.49 9.27
C ARG A 506 -6.05 -0.31 8.99
N PRO A 507 -6.67 -1.31 8.32
CA PRO A 507 -8.11 -1.41 8.24
C PRO A 507 -8.71 -1.59 9.63
N THR A 508 -9.79 -0.86 9.91
CA THR A 508 -10.55 -1.00 11.16
C THR A 508 -11.24 -2.36 11.18
N GLN A 509 -10.92 -3.21 12.16
CA GLN A 509 -11.82 -4.31 12.52
C GLN A 509 -13.04 -3.70 13.23
N PRO A 510 -14.27 -4.15 12.94
CA PRO A 510 -15.41 -3.80 13.76
C PRO A 510 -15.11 -4.26 15.19
N SER A 511 -15.13 -3.31 16.12
CA SER A 511 -14.84 -3.53 17.53
C SER A 511 -15.71 -4.64 18.11
N ARG A 512 -15.15 -5.84 18.22
CA ARG A 512 -15.60 -6.86 19.16
C ARG A 512 -14.51 -7.01 20.20
N ASN A 513 -14.73 -6.40 21.36
CA ASN A 513 -13.98 -6.54 22.62
C ASN A 513 -12.51 -6.98 22.45
N ASN A 514 -11.61 -5.99 22.32
CA ASN A 514 -10.17 -6.20 22.52
C ASN A 514 -9.90 -6.50 23.99
N ASN A 515 -9.92 -7.78 24.35
CA ASN A 515 -9.17 -8.31 25.47
C ASN A 515 -8.64 -9.65 25.03
N LEU A 516 -7.42 -9.69 24.49
CA LEU A 516 -6.64 -10.91 24.32
C LEU A 516 -5.21 -10.52 23.90
N TRP A 517 -4.24 -10.86 24.76
CA TRP A 517 -2.78 -10.89 24.55
C TRP A 517 -1.95 -9.63 24.80
N TYR A 518 -1.99 -9.10 26.03
CA TYR A 518 -0.77 -8.60 26.68
C TYR A 518 -0.67 -9.27 28.07
N PRO A 519 0.48 -9.85 28.48
CA PRO A 519 0.65 -10.35 29.83
C PRO A 519 0.78 -9.16 30.78
N ASP A 520 -0.06 -9.17 31.81
CA ASP A 520 0.01 -8.29 32.98
C ASP A 520 1.43 -8.34 33.61
N PRO A 521 2.09 -7.22 33.96
CA PRO A 521 3.44 -7.24 34.54
C PRO A 521 3.52 -7.82 35.97
N ALA A 522 2.43 -8.37 36.50
CA ALA A 522 2.33 -8.88 37.87
C ALA A 522 2.86 -10.32 38.08
N PHE A 523 3.42 -10.97 37.05
CA PHE A 523 4.11 -12.27 37.20
C PHE A 523 5.62 -12.14 36.92
N SER A 524 6.28 -11.32 37.74
CA SER A 524 7.75 -11.34 37.91
C SER A 524 8.07 -11.58 39.38
N GLY A 525 7.85 -12.80 39.84
CA GLY A 525 8.19 -13.18 41.21
C GLY A 525 7.55 -14.47 41.66
N ILE A 526 7.99 -15.60 41.11
CA ILE A 526 8.15 -16.88 41.81
C ILE A 526 9.19 -17.65 41.01
N VAL A 527 10.46 -17.53 41.42
CA VAL A 527 11.52 -18.49 41.14
C VAL A 527 12.31 -18.64 42.45
N ASP A 528 12.43 -19.89 42.88
CA ASP A 528 13.36 -20.45 43.86
C ASP A 528 13.15 -20.24 45.37
N SER A 529 12.40 -21.18 45.97
CA SER A 529 12.83 -21.81 47.24
C SER A 529 12.20 -23.20 47.39
N ASN A 530 12.94 -24.26 47.03
CA ASN A 530 13.11 -25.47 47.85
C ASN A 530 14.00 -26.49 47.13
N SER A 531 15.28 -26.47 47.49
CA SER A 531 16.14 -27.65 47.55
C SER A 531 16.64 -27.80 48.98
N GLN A 532 15.90 -28.56 49.79
CA GLN A 532 16.36 -29.71 50.58
C GLN A 532 15.14 -30.44 51.16
#